data_AF-A0A0L1IS46-F1
#
_entry.id   AF-A0A0L1IS46-F1
#
_cell.length_a   1.000
_cell.length_b   1.000
_cell.length_c   1.000
_cell.angle_alpha   90.00
_cell.angle_beta   90.00
_cell.angle_gamma   90.00
#
_symmetry.space_group_name_H-M   'P 1'
#
loop_
_entity.id
_entity.type
_entity.pdbx_description
1 polymer ?
#
loop_
_entity_poly.entity_id
_entity_poly.type
_entity_poly.pdbx_seq_one_letter_code
_entity_poly.pdbx_strand_id
1 'polypeptide(L)'
;MKFSIAAVAGLLSAVSAASLPPAFTLVAEGGLTVLTDREYLYFGGNGTDANKEIAIFHATPDTGAVSFTAKDSTPTGWQNMYIIEKDTAPVGFTRPHSGAIPEGATTIGFDVDDKGLFAHGGNAYFAVEGYGDNPVKTVYWYGRHSSTYRAANLYVKECKGC
;
A
#
# COMPACT_ATOMS: atom_id res chain seq x y z
N MET A 1 -48.37 -12.20 29.05
CA MET A 1 -47.28 -11.20 28.97
C MET A 1 -47.09 -10.88 27.49
N LYS A 2 -47.17 -9.61 27.08
CA LYS A 2 -47.03 -9.19 25.68
C LYS A 2 -45.64 -8.56 25.52
N PHE A 3 -44.72 -9.25 24.85
CA PHE A 3 -43.40 -8.72 24.55
C PHE A 3 -43.47 -7.95 23.23
N SER A 4 -43.32 -6.63 23.29
CA SER A 4 -43.13 -5.80 22.10
C SER A 4 -41.65 -5.80 21.77
N ILE A 5 -41.31 -6.22 20.55
CA ILE A 5 -39.97 -6.11 19.99
C ILE A 5 -39.90 -4.75 19.29
N ALA A 6 -39.15 -3.81 19.86
CA ALA A 6 -38.76 -2.60 19.17
C ALA A 6 -37.54 -2.91 18.30
N ALA A 7 -37.69 -2.83 16.98
CA ALA A 7 -36.58 -2.93 16.04
C ALA A 7 -35.76 -1.63 16.11
N VAL A 8 -34.52 -1.74 16.59
CA VAL A 8 -33.55 -0.63 16.52
C VAL A 8 -32.96 -0.65 15.11
N ALA A 9 -33.38 0.30 14.28
CA ALA A 9 -32.72 0.57 13.00
C ALA A 9 -31.36 1.21 13.30
N GLY A 10 -30.28 0.46 13.10
CA GLY A 10 -28.93 1.01 13.10
C GLY A 10 -28.73 1.85 11.85
N LEU A 11 -28.40 3.13 12.01
CA LEU A 11 -27.90 3.94 10.91
C LEU A 11 -26.59 3.31 10.43
N LEU A 12 -26.58 2.80 9.20
CA LEU A 12 -25.36 2.53 8.46
C LEU A 12 -24.69 3.89 8.20
N SER A 13 -23.78 4.29 9.08
CA SER A 13 -22.84 5.36 8.77
C SER A 13 -22.04 4.88 7.55
N ALA A 14 -22.25 5.51 6.41
CA ALA A 14 -21.33 5.41 5.29
C ALA A 14 -19.98 5.92 5.82
N VAL A 15 -19.07 4.99 6.11
CA VAL A 15 -17.69 5.32 6.44
C VAL A 15 -17.13 5.85 5.14
N SER A 16 -17.01 7.17 5.01
CA SER A 16 -16.14 7.74 3.98
C SER A 16 -14.79 7.09 4.20
N ALA A 17 -14.33 6.24 3.26
CA ALA A 17 -12.97 5.74 3.28
C ALA A 17 -12.07 6.97 3.42
N ALA A 18 -11.18 6.96 4.43
CA ALA A 18 -10.29 8.08 4.59
C ALA A 18 -9.48 8.21 3.30
N SER A 19 -9.34 9.43 2.79
CA SER A 19 -8.53 9.67 1.60
C SER A 19 -7.06 9.61 1.99
N LEU A 20 -6.23 9.01 1.13
CA LEU A 20 -4.78 9.06 1.31
C LEU A 20 -4.30 10.53 1.38
N PRO A 21 -3.33 10.85 2.25
CA PRO A 21 -2.72 12.18 2.25
C PRO A 21 -2.08 12.48 0.88
N PRO A 22 -2.02 13.76 0.44
CA PRO A 22 -1.40 14.12 -0.83
C PRO A 22 0.05 13.64 -0.96
N ALA A 23 0.80 13.68 0.14
CA ALA A 23 2.14 13.10 0.26
C ALA A 23 2.23 12.26 1.55
N PHE A 24 2.74 11.04 1.45
CA PHE A 24 2.83 10.11 2.57
C PHE A 24 3.95 9.09 2.41
N THR A 25 4.30 8.42 3.49
CA THR A 25 5.12 7.20 3.46
C THR A 25 4.36 6.07 4.15
N LEU A 26 4.85 4.86 3.99
CA LEU A 26 4.28 3.68 4.64
C LEU A 26 5.21 3.21 5.75
N VAL A 27 4.61 2.78 6.86
CA VAL A 27 5.33 2.21 8.00
C VAL A 27 4.79 0.81 8.24
N ALA A 28 5.63 -0.20 8.12
CA ALA A 28 5.27 -1.56 8.44
C ALA A 28 5.20 -1.79 9.95
N GLU A 29 4.60 -2.91 10.35
CA GLU A 29 4.62 -3.40 11.73
C GLU A 29 6.03 -3.37 12.34
N GLY A 30 6.12 -2.97 13.61
CA GLY A 30 7.41 -2.75 14.28
C GLY A 30 8.04 -1.38 14.02
N GLY A 31 7.35 -0.48 13.31
CA GLY A 31 7.81 0.90 13.10
C GLY A 31 8.83 1.05 11.97
N LEU A 32 8.89 0.07 11.07
CA LEU A 32 9.87 0.02 9.99
C LEU A 32 9.35 0.80 8.79
N THR A 33 10.01 1.91 8.45
CA THR A 33 9.69 2.67 7.25
C THR A 33 9.87 1.80 6.00
N VAL A 34 8.90 1.88 5.09
CA VAL A 34 8.93 1.17 3.81
C VAL A 34 9.92 1.84 2.86
N LEU A 35 10.72 1.01 2.20
CA LEU A 35 11.73 1.40 1.23
C LEU A 35 11.35 0.90 -0.17
N THR A 36 11.99 1.45 -1.20
CA THR A 36 11.89 0.96 -2.58
C THR A 36 13.25 0.97 -3.26
N ASP A 37 13.46 0.00 -4.14
CA ASP A 37 14.57 -0.02 -5.12
C ASP A 37 14.13 0.50 -6.50
N ARG A 38 12.96 1.17 -6.56
CA ARG A 38 12.29 1.68 -7.77
C ARG A 38 11.58 0.62 -8.60
N GLU A 39 11.66 -0.65 -8.24
CA GLU A 39 10.90 -1.73 -8.88
C GLU A 39 9.86 -2.31 -7.91
N TYR A 40 10.24 -2.55 -6.66
CA TYR A 40 9.38 -3.13 -5.64
C TYR A 40 9.42 -2.38 -4.31
N LEU A 41 8.50 -2.75 -3.41
CA LEU A 41 8.45 -2.29 -2.03
C LEU A 41 9.09 -3.26 -1.05
N TYR A 42 9.70 -2.72 -0.01
CA TYR A 42 10.40 -3.48 1.03
C TYR A 42 10.16 -2.91 2.43
N PHE A 43 10.18 -3.73 3.48
CA PHE A 43 10.39 -3.26 4.85
C PHE A 43 11.46 -4.07 5.59
N GLY A 44 11.97 -3.53 6.69
CA GLY A 44 13.00 -4.16 7.52
C GLY A 44 14.45 -3.86 7.10
N GLY A 45 14.65 -3.04 6.07
CA GLY A 45 15.92 -2.39 5.82
C GLY A 45 16.16 -1.21 6.77
N ASN A 46 17.42 -0.89 7.02
CA ASN A 46 17.78 0.45 7.47
C ASN A 46 17.96 1.33 6.22
N GLY A 47 17.73 2.64 6.32
CA GLY A 47 17.93 3.58 5.18
C GLY A 47 19.40 3.74 4.75
N THR A 48 20.28 2.78 5.06
CA THR A 48 21.69 2.74 4.68
C THR A 48 21.99 1.72 3.58
N ASP A 49 20.98 0.97 3.12
CA ASP A 49 21.09 0.19 1.89
C ASP A 49 21.24 1.16 0.70
N ALA A 50 22.42 1.15 0.08
CA ALA A 50 22.76 2.07 -1.01
C ALA A 50 21.82 1.97 -2.23
N ASN A 51 21.05 0.88 -2.34
CA ASN A 51 20.15 0.63 -3.47
C ASN A 51 18.67 0.82 -3.12
N LYS A 52 18.34 1.26 -1.88
CA LYS A 52 16.95 1.46 -1.46
C LYS A 52 16.76 2.83 -0.83
N GLU A 53 15.72 3.52 -1.24
CA GLU A 53 15.34 4.82 -0.69
C GLU A 53 14.01 4.74 0.05
N ILE A 54 13.77 5.70 0.97
CA ILE A 54 12.46 5.83 1.62
C ILE A 54 11.43 6.11 0.53
N ALA A 55 10.38 5.30 0.50
CA ALA A 55 9.33 5.47 -0.48
C ALA A 55 8.39 6.61 0.00
N ILE A 56 8.57 7.79 -0.60
CA ILE A 56 7.68 8.94 -0.44
C ILE A 56 6.69 8.94 -1.60
N PHE A 57 5.44 8.70 -1.26
CA PHE A 57 4.34 8.55 -2.19
C PHE A 57 3.54 9.83 -2.33
N HIS A 58 2.95 9.99 -3.51
CA HIS A 58 1.95 11.00 -3.80
C HIS A 58 0.66 10.33 -4.23
N ALA A 59 -0.44 10.69 -3.57
CA ALA A 59 -1.78 10.20 -3.93
C ALA A 59 -2.44 11.14 -4.95
N THR A 60 -3.18 10.55 -5.89
CA THR A 60 -4.18 11.28 -6.71
C THR A 60 -5.56 11.03 -6.10
N PRO A 61 -6.15 12.00 -5.37
CA PRO A 61 -7.35 11.76 -4.56
C PRO A 61 -8.54 11.21 -5.35
N ASP A 62 -8.74 11.65 -6.59
CA ASP A 62 -9.91 11.29 -7.40
C ASP A 62 -9.89 9.84 -7.89
N THR A 63 -8.70 9.26 -8.05
CA THR A 63 -8.53 7.91 -8.62
C THR A 63 -7.98 6.90 -7.61
N GLY A 64 -7.42 7.38 -6.49
CA GLY A 64 -6.62 6.54 -5.60
C GLY A 64 -5.34 6.04 -6.26
N ALA A 65 -4.83 6.71 -7.31
CA ALA A 65 -3.53 6.37 -7.85
C ALA A 65 -2.42 6.78 -6.88
N VAL A 66 -1.41 5.94 -6.74
CA VAL A 66 -0.24 6.19 -5.89
C VAL A 66 1.01 6.22 -6.74
N SER A 67 1.72 7.34 -6.73
CA SER A 67 2.95 7.54 -7.50
C SER A 67 4.15 7.78 -6.61
N PHE A 68 5.32 7.48 -7.14
CA PHE A 68 6.62 7.70 -6.52
C PHE A 68 7.58 8.32 -7.54
N THR A 69 8.44 9.21 -7.07
CA THR A 69 9.55 9.76 -7.88
C THR A 69 10.83 9.54 -7.11
N ALA A 70 11.77 8.78 -7.68
CA ALA A 70 13.08 8.57 -7.08
C ALA A 70 13.84 9.89 -6.89
N LYS A 71 14.58 10.00 -5.78
CA LYS A 71 15.30 11.22 -5.38
C LYS A 71 16.24 11.77 -6.45
N ASP A 72 16.87 10.86 -7.20
CA ASP A 72 17.84 11.21 -8.25
C ASP A 72 17.21 11.17 -9.66
N SER A 73 15.88 11.07 -9.76
CA SER A 73 15.15 11.11 -11.03
C SER A 73 14.80 12.55 -11.43
N THR A 74 14.49 12.73 -12.71
CA THR A 74 13.89 13.98 -13.18
C THR A 74 12.45 14.10 -12.65
N PRO A 75 11.89 15.32 -12.50
CA PRO A 75 10.53 15.52 -12.00
C PRO A 75 9.43 14.79 -12.80
N THR A 76 9.68 14.48 -14.07
CA THR A 76 8.75 13.75 -14.95
C THR A 76 8.97 12.24 -14.91
N GLY A 77 10.02 11.75 -14.24
CA GLY A 77 10.37 10.35 -14.11
C GLY A 77 9.64 9.65 -12.97
N TRP A 78 8.41 10.08 -12.69
CA TRP A 78 7.55 9.41 -11.71
C TRP A 78 7.10 8.05 -12.23
N GLN A 79 6.77 7.16 -11.29
CA GLN A 79 6.32 5.80 -11.49
C GLN A 79 5.01 5.60 -10.74
N ASN A 80 4.09 4.81 -11.31
CA ASN A 80 2.86 4.43 -10.62
C ASN A 80 3.06 3.11 -9.89
N MET A 81 2.59 3.04 -8.66
CA MET A 81 2.44 1.80 -7.92
C MET A 81 1.38 0.93 -8.60
N TYR A 82 1.60 -0.37 -8.64
CA TYR A 82 0.58 -1.34 -9.03
C TYR A 82 0.57 -2.57 -8.12
N ILE A 83 -0.58 -3.23 -8.11
CA ILE A 83 -0.76 -4.58 -7.57
C ILE A 83 -1.38 -5.47 -8.65
N ILE A 84 -1.19 -6.78 -8.57
CA ILE A 84 -1.90 -7.76 -9.40
C ILE A 84 -3.06 -8.32 -8.58
N GLU A 85 -4.27 -7.79 -8.80
CA GLU A 85 -5.38 -7.91 -7.83
C GLU A 85 -5.75 -9.36 -7.47
N LYS A 86 -5.61 -10.28 -8.43
CA LYS A 86 -6.04 -11.69 -8.32
C LYS A 86 -4.88 -12.66 -8.13
N ASP A 87 -3.69 -12.14 -7.80
CA ASP A 87 -2.50 -12.97 -7.59
C ASP A 87 -1.77 -12.58 -6.29
N THR A 88 -0.86 -13.45 -5.86
CA THR A 88 0.11 -13.13 -4.81
C THR A 88 1.41 -12.69 -5.47
N ALA A 89 1.54 -11.39 -5.71
CA ALA A 89 2.67 -10.80 -6.43
C ALA A 89 3.28 -9.62 -5.66
N PRO A 90 4.58 -9.32 -5.88
CA PRO A 90 5.21 -8.13 -5.30
C PRO A 90 4.42 -6.87 -5.68
N VAL A 91 4.32 -5.93 -4.73
CA VAL A 91 3.84 -4.58 -5.04
C VAL A 91 4.92 -3.91 -5.87
N GLY A 92 4.56 -3.52 -7.09
CA GLY A 92 5.52 -3.06 -8.09
C GLY A 92 5.32 -1.61 -8.51
N PHE A 93 6.28 -1.10 -9.28
CA PHE A 93 6.21 0.21 -9.92
C PHE A 93 6.32 0.11 -11.43
N THR A 94 5.58 0.95 -12.16
CA THR A 94 5.78 1.10 -13.61
C THR A 94 7.18 1.59 -13.90
N ARG A 95 7.69 1.35 -15.11
CA ARG A 95 8.93 2.01 -15.54
C ARG A 95 8.71 3.52 -15.67
N PRO A 96 9.69 4.36 -15.34
CA PRO A 96 9.58 5.81 -15.58
C PRO A 96 9.19 6.10 -17.02
N HIS A 97 8.31 7.09 -17.21
CA HIS A 97 7.77 7.47 -18.53
C HIS A 97 7.03 6.35 -19.29
N SER A 98 6.65 5.28 -18.60
CA SER A 98 5.88 4.17 -19.16
C SER A 98 4.56 4.01 -18.44
N GLY A 99 3.48 3.87 -19.22
CA GLY A 99 2.18 3.41 -18.72
C GLY A 99 2.01 1.90 -18.78
N ALA A 100 3.05 1.14 -19.16
CA ALA A 100 2.96 -0.31 -19.25
C ALA A 100 2.88 -0.92 -17.84
N ILE A 101 1.88 -1.77 -17.65
CA ILE A 101 1.66 -2.56 -16.44
C ILE A 101 1.54 -4.05 -16.81
N PRO A 102 1.87 -4.98 -15.90
CA PRO A 102 1.64 -6.40 -16.11
C PRO A 102 0.16 -6.74 -16.33
N GLU A 103 -0.11 -7.91 -16.91
CA GLU A 103 -1.48 -8.41 -17.03
C GLU A 103 -2.13 -8.59 -15.64
N GLY A 104 -3.38 -8.17 -15.51
CA GLY A 104 -4.13 -8.24 -14.25
C GLY A 104 -3.70 -7.22 -13.20
N ALA A 105 -2.80 -6.30 -13.55
CA ALA A 105 -2.39 -5.22 -12.66
C ALA A 105 -3.40 -4.04 -12.65
N THR A 106 -3.47 -3.35 -11.53
CA THR A 106 -4.17 -2.06 -11.37
C THR A 106 -3.24 -1.04 -10.72
N THR A 107 -3.37 0.22 -11.11
CA THR A 107 -2.61 1.37 -10.59
C THR A 107 -3.48 2.39 -9.86
N ILE A 108 -4.77 2.10 -9.68
CA ILE A 108 -5.77 3.00 -9.12
C ILE A 108 -6.54 2.28 -8.01
N GLY A 109 -7.33 3.01 -7.21
CA GLY A 109 -8.15 2.40 -6.16
C GLY A 109 -7.41 2.12 -4.86
N PHE A 110 -6.20 2.64 -4.67
CA PHE A 110 -5.56 2.65 -3.36
C PHE A 110 -6.23 3.66 -2.44
N ASP A 111 -6.36 3.28 -1.18
CA ASP A 111 -7.03 4.04 -0.15
C ASP A 111 -6.39 3.79 1.23
N VAL A 112 -7.01 4.35 2.26
CA VAL A 112 -6.71 4.00 3.64
C VAL A 112 -7.99 3.52 4.31
N ASP A 113 -7.90 2.36 4.96
CA ASP A 113 -9.04 1.72 5.61
C ASP A 113 -9.43 2.41 6.94
N ASP A 114 -10.48 1.90 7.59
CA ASP A 114 -11.01 2.44 8.85
C ASP A 114 -10.04 2.34 10.04
N LYS A 115 -8.94 1.58 9.89
CA LYS A 115 -7.87 1.41 10.88
C LYS A 115 -6.64 2.24 10.56
N GLY A 116 -6.65 3.02 9.49
CA GLY A 116 -5.48 3.80 9.06
C GLY A 116 -4.45 2.97 8.30
N LEU A 117 -4.82 1.78 7.82
CA LEU A 117 -3.95 0.92 7.03
C LEU A 117 -4.05 1.27 5.55
N PHE A 118 -2.91 1.25 4.88
CA PHE A 118 -2.86 1.32 3.42
C PHE A 118 -3.60 0.12 2.84
N ALA A 119 -4.49 0.40 1.90
CA ALA A 119 -5.42 -0.56 1.38
C ALA A 119 -5.68 -0.31 -0.12
N HIS A 120 -6.34 -1.29 -0.74
CA HIS A 120 -6.83 -1.17 -2.10
C HIS A 120 -8.29 -1.67 -2.14
N GLY A 121 -9.20 -0.81 -2.58
CA GLY A 121 -10.65 -1.07 -2.53
C GLY A 121 -11.11 -1.45 -1.12
N GLY A 122 -10.59 -0.78 -0.09
CA GLY A 122 -10.86 -1.02 1.33
C GLY A 122 -10.20 -2.27 1.92
N ASN A 123 -9.38 -2.99 1.16
CA ASN A 123 -8.71 -4.22 1.63
C ASN A 123 -7.22 -3.99 1.87
N ALA A 124 -6.77 -4.16 3.11
CA ALA A 124 -5.36 -4.11 3.49
C ALA A 124 -4.67 -5.48 3.34
N TYR A 125 -4.75 -6.10 2.15
CA TYR A 125 -4.20 -7.45 1.91
C TYR A 125 -2.71 -7.43 1.58
N PHE A 126 -1.92 -6.63 2.29
CA PHE A 126 -0.46 -6.63 2.13
C PHE A 126 0.18 -7.76 2.93
N ALA A 127 1.27 -8.31 2.40
CA ALA A 127 1.92 -9.47 2.98
C ALA A 127 3.43 -9.48 2.73
N VAL A 128 4.12 -10.35 3.47
CA VAL A 128 5.53 -10.71 3.23
C VAL A 128 5.71 -12.21 3.34
N GLU A 129 6.81 -12.71 2.80
CA GLU A 129 7.18 -14.10 2.99
C GLU A 129 7.34 -14.43 4.49
N GLY A 130 6.60 -15.45 4.92
CA GLY A 130 6.33 -15.76 6.32
C GLY A 130 7.38 -16.61 7.02
N TYR A 131 8.32 -17.20 6.27
CA TYR A 131 9.30 -18.14 6.82
C TYR A 131 10.70 -17.80 6.30
N GLY A 132 11.48 -17.10 7.13
CA GLY A 132 12.87 -16.78 6.84
C GLY A 132 13.40 -15.62 7.68
N ASP A 133 14.66 -15.72 8.10
CA ASP A 133 15.37 -14.71 8.89
C ASP A 133 15.84 -13.50 8.06
N ASN A 134 15.31 -13.34 6.84
CA ASN A 134 15.67 -12.21 6.00
C ASN A 134 15.23 -10.90 6.68
N PRO A 135 16.18 -10.02 7.04
CA PRO A 135 15.87 -8.76 7.69
C PRO A 135 15.11 -7.82 6.75
N VAL A 136 15.33 -7.92 5.43
CA VAL A 136 14.66 -7.08 4.43
C VAL A 136 13.64 -7.92 3.66
N LYS A 137 12.37 -7.58 3.76
CA LYS A 137 11.27 -8.35 3.18
C LYS A 137 10.57 -7.56 2.09
N THR A 138 10.41 -8.17 0.91
CA THR A 138 9.59 -7.63 -0.17
C THR A 138 8.12 -7.64 0.24
N VAL A 139 7.42 -6.55 -0.06
CA VAL A 139 5.98 -6.41 0.17
C VAL A 139 5.22 -6.97 -1.02
N TYR A 140 4.24 -7.81 -0.73
CA TYR A 140 3.36 -8.45 -1.69
C TYR A 140 1.92 -7.96 -1.50
N TRP A 141 1.16 -7.93 -2.59
CA TRP A 141 -0.29 -7.98 -2.53
C TRP A 141 -0.73 -9.44 -2.41
N TYR A 142 -1.61 -9.74 -1.46
CA TYR A 142 -2.13 -11.07 -1.18
C TYR A 142 -3.52 -11.23 -1.79
N GLY A 143 -3.61 -11.12 -3.11
CA GLY A 143 -4.85 -11.24 -3.88
C GLY A 143 -5.40 -12.67 -3.99
N ARG A 144 -4.64 -13.65 -3.51
CA ARG A 144 -4.99 -15.07 -3.49
C ARG A 144 -4.43 -15.72 -2.23
N HIS A 145 -5.13 -16.74 -1.73
CA HIS A 145 -4.65 -17.54 -0.60
C HIS A 145 -3.33 -18.26 -0.92
N SER A 146 -2.35 -18.18 -0.02
CA SER A 146 -1.08 -18.88 -0.06
C SER A 146 -0.56 -19.13 1.36
N SER A 147 -0.06 -20.34 1.63
CA SER A 147 0.53 -20.70 2.92
C SER A 147 1.94 -20.14 3.12
N THR A 148 2.54 -19.51 2.11
CA THR A 148 3.93 -19.01 2.17
C THR A 148 4.01 -17.60 2.75
N TYR A 149 2.94 -16.82 2.64
CA TYR A 149 2.93 -15.40 2.97
C TYR A 149 2.17 -15.15 4.27
N ARG A 150 2.70 -14.23 5.08
CA ARG A 150 2.03 -13.71 6.28
C ARG A 150 1.53 -12.30 6.01
N ALA A 151 0.36 -11.97 6.55
CA ALA A 151 -0.15 -10.60 6.51
C ALA A 151 0.86 -9.62 7.12
N ALA A 152 0.93 -8.43 6.54
CA ALA A 152 1.78 -7.34 7.00
C ALA A 152 1.00 -6.04 6.89
N ASN A 153 0.64 -5.47 8.03
CA ASN A 153 -0.03 -4.18 8.07
C ASN A 153 0.94 -3.05 7.68
N LEU A 154 0.47 -2.16 6.81
CA LEU A 154 1.19 -0.96 6.38
C LEU A 154 0.40 0.26 6.84
N TYR A 155 0.97 1.05 7.73
CA TYR A 155 0.34 2.26 8.26
C TYR A 155 0.68 3.45 7.37
N VAL A 156 -0.32 4.25 7.03
CA VAL A 156 -0.13 5.49 6.27
C VAL A 156 0.37 6.58 7.22
N LYS A 157 1.50 7.19 6.88
CA LYS A 157 2.07 8.31 7.61
C LYS A 157 2.23 9.52 6.69
N GLU A 158 1.45 10.56 6.93
CA GLU A 158 1.51 11.82 6.19
C GLU A 158 2.93 12.42 6.23
N CYS A 159 3.40 12.87 5.07
CA CYS A 159 4.70 13.49 4.88
C CYS A 159 4.52 15.01 4.78
N LYS A 160 4.70 15.74 5.89
CA LYS A 160 4.53 17.19 5.93
C LYS A 160 5.84 17.89 5.54
N GLY A 161 5.85 18.61 4.42
CA GLY A 161 7.02 19.35 3.94
C GLY A 161 8.04 18.49 3.18
N CYS A 162 7.59 17.32 2.74
CA CYS A 162 8.13 16.56 1.63
C CYS A 162 7.43 17.08 0.36
#